data_AF-A0AAD2GW80-F1
#
_entry.id   AF-A0AAD2GW80-F1
#
_cell.length_a   1.000
_cell.length_b   1.000
_cell.length_c   1.000
_cell.angle_alpha   90.00
_cell.angle_beta   90.00
_cell.angle_gamma   90.00
#
_symmetry.space_group_name_H-M   'P 1'
#
loop_
_entity.id
_entity.type
_entity.pdbx_description
1 polymer ?
#
loop_
_entity_poly.entity_id
_entity_poly.type
_entity_poly.pdbx_seq_one_letter_code
_entity_poly.pdbx_strand_id
1 'polypeptide(L)'
;SVQLQAALRAPGRYEETWFGSTATRSRCTNLLLRTMTELLDSLPYYDNDVERYPGLKEKVDRELARQPKPPTELHPRVPPEYKLFAKHPLLQAELERVEAHQEFPRLDALRYQLPAPSAPGTDEEWQAALDNANAQLEHQRMRQTNLTLLQTYGSNAWRIHNYLLESTVKQTEQALEDLKLLTVDVNRERKNTQTKLGAQLTSLETRWTELISNVLQIELANVALDAEVNALNARESELAELTK
;
A
#
# COMPACT_ATOMS: atom_id res chain seq x y z
N SER A 1 25.10 -19.65 -65.11
CA SER A 1 24.44 -18.65 -65.97
C SER A 1 23.51 -17.84 -65.09
N VAL A 2 23.99 -16.63 -64.75
CA VAL A 2 23.23 -15.37 -64.58
C VAL A 2 22.09 -15.38 -63.53
N GLN A 3 22.29 -14.92 -62.29
CA GLN A 3 22.43 -13.53 -61.77
C GLN A 3 21.09 -12.82 -61.48
N LEU A 4 21.12 -12.00 -60.40
CA LEU A 4 20.10 -11.17 -59.73
C LEU A 4 19.31 -11.94 -58.65
N GLN A 5 19.62 -11.91 -57.35
CA GLN A 5 20.09 -10.85 -56.43
C GLN A 5 19.11 -9.66 -56.29
N ALA A 6 18.68 -9.43 -55.04
CA ALA A 6 17.98 -8.27 -54.48
C ALA A 6 16.44 -8.36 -54.28
N ALA A 7 16.04 -8.83 -53.09
CA ALA A 7 14.88 -8.37 -52.31
C ALA A 7 15.06 -8.88 -50.85
N LEU A 8 16.06 -8.42 -50.10
CA LEU A 8 15.93 -7.29 -49.17
C LEU A 8 14.64 -7.30 -48.34
N ARG A 9 14.77 -7.88 -47.14
CA ARG A 9 14.57 -7.18 -45.85
C ARG A 9 13.14 -6.64 -45.59
N ALA A 10 12.35 -7.44 -44.87
CA ALA A 10 11.17 -6.96 -44.15
C ALA A 10 11.09 -7.60 -42.75
N PRO A 11 11.70 -7.02 -41.71
CA PRO A 11 11.32 -7.30 -40.33
C PRO A 11 9.95 -6.69 -40.05
N GLY A 12 9.01 -7.52 -39.58
CA GLY A 12 7.74 -7.08 -39.03
C GLY A 12 7.98 -6.09 -37.90
N ARG A 13 7.52 -4.88 -38.13
CA ARG A 13 7.63 -3.70 -37.28
C ARG A 13 6.63 -3.84 -36.13
N TYR A 14 7.03 -4.47 -35.02
CA TYR A 14 6.43 -4.17 -33.72
C TYR A 14 7.20 -2.98 -33.17
N GLU A 15 6.59 -1.80 -33.24
CA GLU A 15 7.13 -0.59 -32.64
C GLU A 15 7.06 -0.73 -31.11
N GLU A 16 8.18 -1.17 -30.52
CA GLU A 16 8.58 -0.82 -29.17
C GLU A 16 8.64 0.71 -29.06
N THR A 17 7.54 1.32 -28.66
CA THR A 17 7.50 2.73 -28.23
C THR A 17 7.35 2.82 -26.72
N TRP A 18 8.23 2.13 -26.00
CA TRP A 18 8.47 2.40 -24.58
C TRP A 18 9.94 2.19 -24.29
N PHE A 19 10.76 3.19 -24.64
CA PHE A 19 11.84 3.76 -23.81
C PHE A 19 12.75 4.63 -24.70
N GLY A 20 12.86 5.92 -24.35
CA GLY A 20 13.98 6.77 -24.78
C GLY A 20 13.64 7.93 -25.72
N SER A 21 12.92 8.94 -25.23
CA SER A 21 13.20 10.31 -25.66
C SER A 21 13.64 11.13 -24.46
N THR A 22 14.89 11.55 -24.58
CA THR A 22 15.65 12.45 -23.72
C THR A 22 14.94 13.78 -23.48
N ALA A 23 15.17 14.30 -22.28
CA ALA A 23 15.11 15.72 -21.97
C ALA A 23 13.77 16.42 -22.24
N THR A 24 12.82 16.19 -21.34
CA THR A 24 12.04 17.33 -20.85
C THR A 24 12.04 17.23 -19.34
N ARG A 25 12.90 18.03 -18.72
CA ARG A 25 12.89 18.32 -17.29
C ARG A 25 11.59 19.07 -16.99
N SER A 26 10.48 18.35 -17.07
CA SER A 26 9.18 18.85 -16.69
C SER A 26 9.27 19.03 -15.19
N ARG A 27 9.41 20.29 -14.80
CA ARG A 27 9.19 20.73 -13.44
C ARG A 27 7.72 20.44 -13.14
N CYS A 28 7.41 19.19 -12.80
CA CYS A 28 6.21 18.87 -12.04
C CYS A 28 6.42 19.50 -10.67
N THR A 29 6.11 20.80 -10.63
CA THR A 29 5.33 21.43 -9.58
C THR A 29 5.38 20.65 -8.29
N ASN A 30 6.44 20.90 -7.53
CA ASN A 30 6.48 20.76 -6.08
C ASN A 30 5.59 21.86 -5.46
N LEU A 31 4.33 21.87 -5.89
CA LEU A 31 3.26 22.78 -5.49
C LEU A 31 2.04 21.88 -5.35
N LEU A 32 1.95 21.18 -4.22
CA LEU A 32 0.73 20.77 -3.52
C LEU A 32 1.08 19.77 -2.38
N LEU A 33 2.07 20.12 -1.56
CA LEU A 33 2.30 19.52 -0.24
C LEU A 33 2.68 20.59 0.78
N ARG A 34 2.06 21.77 0.63
CA ARG A 34 2.10 22.85 1.62
C ARG A 34 0.68 23.22 2.04
N THR A 35 -0.16 22.22 2.25
CA THR A 35 -1.16 22.34 3.32
C THR A 35 -0.36 22.47 4.60
N MET A 36 -0.67 23.42 5.48
CA MET A 36 -0.04 23.47 6.79
C MET A 36 -0.09 22.07 7.41
N THR A 37 1.05 21.38 7.40
CA THR A 37 1.28 20.32 8.35
C THR A 37 1.32 21.06 9.66
N GLU A 38 0.20 21.06 10.40
CA GLU A 38 0.31 21.11 11.85
C GLU A 38 1.48 20.20 12.20
N LEU A 39 2.50 20.77 12.84
CA LEU A 39 3.70 20.02 13.21
C LEU A 39 3.28 19.08 14.33
N LEU A 40 2.70 17.95 13.95
CA LEU A 40 2.33 16.86 14.83
C LEU A 40 3.62 16.09 15.11
N ASP A 41 4.37 16.59 16.08
CA ASP A 41 5.58 15.93 16.56
C ASP A 41 5.20 14.92 17.65
N SER A 42 5.48 13.65 17.38
CA SER A 42 5.36 12.56 18.34
C SER A 42 6.55 11.64 18.14
N LEU A 43 7.12 11.12 19.22
CA LEU A 43 8.34 10.31 19.20
C LEU A 43 8.04 8.85 19.58
N PRO A 44 7.45 8.02 18.70
CA PRO A 44 7.06 6.65 19.02
C PRO A 44 8.16 5.74 19.63
N TYR A 45 9.44 5.97 19.31
CA TYR A 45 10.53 5.17 19.86
C TYR A 45 11.00 5.64 21.26
N TYR A 46 10.51 6.78 21.74
CA TYR A 46 10.92 7.40 22.99
C TYR A 46 9.72 7.59 23.95
N ASP A 47 8.58 8.02 23.43
CA ASP A 47 7.35 8.27 24.18
C ASP A 47 6.65 6.95 24.57
N ASN A 48 6.34 6.79 25.86
CA ASN A 48 5.60 5.64 26.41
C ASN A 48 4.17 6.04 26.83
N ASP A 49 3.58 7.04 26.17
CA ASP A 49 2.35 7.69 26.65
C ASP A 49 1.13 6.76 26.73
N VAL A 50 1.03 5.78 25.84
CA VAL A 50 -0.06 4.80 25.85
C VAL A 50 0.01 3.89 27.08
N GLU A 51 1.22 3.54 27.52
CA GLU A 51 1.45 2.75 28.74
C GLU A 51 1.31 3.61 29.99
N ARG A 52 1.82 4.85 29.94
CA ARG A 52 1.82 5.80 31.06
C ARG A 52 0.41 6.33 31.37
N TYR A 53 -0.45 6.48 30.35
CA TYR A 53 -1.79 7.05 30.47
C TYR A 53 -2.87 6.13 29.89
N PRO A 54 -3.35 5.13 30.64
CA PRO A 54 -4.37 4.18 30.14
C PRO A 54 -5.71 4.84 29.74
N GLY A 55 -6.04 6.01 30.29
CA GLY A 55 -7.24 6.78 29.95
C GLY A 55 -7.15 7.65 28.70
N LEU A 56 -6.03 7.62 27.96
CA LEU A 56 -5.86 8.45 26.76
C LEU A 56 -6.82 8.03 25.64
N LYS A 57 -7.04 6.71 25.48
CA LYS A 57 -7.99 6.16 24.49
C LYS A 57 -9.42 6.61 24.76
N GLU A 58 -9.86 6.53 26.02
CA GLU A 58 -11.21 6.96 26.41
C GLU A 58 -11.47 8.46 26.15
N LYS A 59 -10.45 9.30 26.29
CA LYS A 59 -10.55 10.73 25.93
C LYS A 59 -10.75 10.90 24.43
N VAL A 60 -10.00 10.17 23.61
CA VAL A 60 -10.16 10.19 22.15
C VAL A 60 -11.55 9.71 21.75
N ASP A 61 -12.03 8.62 22.35
CA ASP A 61 -13.38 8.08 22.07
C ASP A 61 -14.48 9.07 22.47
N ARG A 62 -14.30 9.79 23.59
CA ARG A 62 -15.24 10.84 24.02
C ARG A 62 -15.27 12.01 23.06
N GLU A 63 -14.11 12.47 22.57
CA GLU A 63 -14.06 13.55 21.58
C GLU A 63 -14.62 13.08 20.23
N LEU A 64 -14.39 11.82 19.84
CA LEU A 64 -15.00 11.24 18.64
C LEU A 64 -16.53 11.14 18.77
N ALA A 65 -17.04 10.78 19.95
CA ALA A 65 -18.49 10.76 20.22
C ALA A 65 -19.11 12.16 20.25
N ARG A 66 -18.33 13.20 20.56
CA ARG A 66 -18.75 14.60 20.52
C ARG A 66 -18.83 15.12 19.08
N GLN A 67 -18.01 14.58 18.17
CA GLN A 67 -18.08 14.95 16.77
C GLN A 67 -19.40 14.48 16.15
N PRO A 68 -19.99 15.26 15.24
CA PRO A 68 -21.16 14.82 14.49
C PRO A 68 -20.81 13.55 13.71
N LYS A 69 -21.79 12.64 13.55
CA LYS A 69 -21.61 11.43 12.75
C LYS A 69 -21.01 11.79 11.38
N PRO A 70 -20.05 11.00 10.87
CA PRO A 70 -19.44 11.28 9.59
C PRO A 70 -20.52 11.38 8.50
N PRO A 71 -20.40 12.35 7.57
CA PRO A 71 -21.35 12.48 6.47
C PRO A 71 -21.41 11.17 5.68
N THR A 72 -22.63 10.79 5.27
CA THR A 72 -22.87 9.58 4.47
C THR A 72 -22.24 9.68 3.07
N GLU A 73 -21.99 10.91 2.60
CA GLU A 73 -21.34 11.17 1.33
C GLU A 73 -19.82 11.05 1.43
N LEU A 74 -19.23 10.28 0.51
CA LEU A 74 -17.79 10.15 0.39
C LEU A 74 -17.15 11.52 0.15
N HIS A 75 -16.01 11.78 0.80
CA HIS A 75 -15.27 13.03 0.64
C HIS A 75 -14.90 13.23 -0.85
N PRO A 76 -14.94 14.45 -1.41
CA PRO A 76 -14.66 14.72 -2.84
C PRO A 76 -13.23 14.40 -3.30
N ARG A 77 -12.33 14.02 -2.38
CA ARG A 77 -10.97 13.52 -2.68
C ARG A 77 -10.91 12.01 -2.82
N VAL A 78 -11.94 11.30 -2.39
CA VAL A 78 -12.06 9.87 -2.60
C VAL A 78 -12.40 9.68 -4.08
N PRO A 79 -11.55 8.99 -4.86
CA PRO A 79 -11.87 8.68 -6.24
C PRO A 79 -13.22 7.93 -6.31
N PRO A 80 -14.03 8.16 -7.35
CA PRO A 80 -15.24 7.38 -7.54
C PRO A 80 -14.90 5.89 -7.66
N GLU A 81 -15.88 5.04 -7.33
CA GLU A 81 -15.71 3.60 -7.39
C GLU A 81 -15.20 3.15 -8.77
N TYR A 82 -14.17 2.32 -8.76
CA TYR A 82 -13.57 1.82 -9.98
C TYR A 82 -14.47 0.75 -10.60
N LYS A 83 -14.96 1.01 -11.83
CA LYS A 83 -15.74 0.05 -12.60
C LYS A 83 -14.83 -1.03 -13.18
N LEU A 84 -14.85 -2.21 -12.55
CA LEU A 84 -14.14 -3.39 -13.05
C LEU A 84 -14.65 -3.76 -14.46
N PHE A 85 -13.72 -4.15 -15.33
CA PHE A 85 -14.02 -4.67 -16.68
C PHE A 85 -14.81 -3.74 -17.63
N ALA A 86 -14.76 -2.42 -17.44
CA ALA A 86 -15.47 -1.45 -18.30
C ALA A 86 -15.17 -1.58 -19.82
N LYS A 87 -14.05 -2.19 -20.21
CA LYS A 87 -13.66 -2.44 -21.61
C LYS A 87 -14.13 -3.80 -22.16
N HIS A 88 -14.59 -4.70 -21.29
CA HIS A 88 -14.89 -6.08 -21.62
C HIS A 88 -16.32 -6.43 -21.15
N PRO A 89 -17.33 -6.24 -22.01
CA PRO A 89 -18.73 -6.42 -21.62
C PRO A 89 -19.05 -7.86 -21.20
N LEU A 90 -18.35 -8.85 -21.74
CA LEU A 90 -18.52 -10.25 -21.33
C LEU A 90 -18.10 -10.48 -19.88
N LEU A 91 -16.96 -9.91 -19.45
CA LEU A 91 -16.49 -10.06 -18.07
C LEU A 91 -17.34 -9.26 -17.10
N GLN A 92 -17.85 -8.11 -17.54
CA GLN A 92 -18.80 -7.33 -16.75
C GLN A 92 -20.11 -8.12 -16.53
N ALA A 93 -20.67 -8.75 -17.57
CA ALA A 93 -21.87 -9.58 -17.43
C ALA A 93 -21.65 -10.79 -16.51
N GLU A 94 -20.47 -11.40 -16.54
CA GLU A 94 -20.11 -12.48 -15.63
C GLU A 94 -19.98 -12.00 -14.18
N LEU A 95 -19.43 -10.79 -13.96
CA LEU A 95 -19.38 -10.17 -12.63
C LEU A 95 -20.80 -9.92 -12.10
N GLU A 96 -21.67 -9.33 -12.92
CA GLU A 96 -23.08 -9.08 -12.57
C GLU A 96 -23.82 -10.40 -12.28
N ARG A 97 -23.54 -11.47 -13.03
CA ARG A 97 -24.10 -12.81 -12.76
C ARG A 97 -23.64 -13.36 -11.41
N VAL A 98 -22.35 -13.24 -11.09
CA VAL A 98 -21.77 -13.68 -9.81
C VAL A 98 -22.33 -12.86 -8.65
N GLU A 99 -22.49 -11.55 -8.81
CA GLU A 99 -23.15 -10.68 -7.84
C GLU A 99 -24.61 -11.10 -7.61
N ALA A 100 -25.32 -11.48 -8.69
CA ALA A 100 -26.67 -12.03 -8.62
C ALA A 100 -26.73 -13.49 -8.10
N HIS A 101 -25.60 -14.09 -7.72
CA HIS A 101 -25.48 -15.46 -7.23
C HIS A 101 -26.09 -16.51 -8.18
N GLN A 102 -26.09 -16.22 -9.49
CA GLN A 102 -26.59 -17.15 -10.49
C GLN A 102 -25.50 -18.16 -10.86
N GLU A 103 -25.84 -19.45 -10.83
CA GLU A 103 -24.93 -20.53 -11.18
C GLU A 103 -24.50 -20.46 -12.65
N PHE A 104 -23.26 -20.87 -12.94
CA PHE A 104 -22.74 -20.93 -14.31
C PHE A 104 -23.51 -22.00 -15.13
N PRO A 105 -23.98 -21.70 -16.36
CA PRO A 105 -24.67 -22.68 -17.18
C PRO A 105 -23.77 -23.88 -17.45
N ARG A 106 -24.27 -25.10 -17.24
CA ARG A 106 -23.48 -26.32 -17.40
C ARG A 106 -22.92 -26.38 -18.82
N LEU A 107 -21.63 -26.67 -18.93
CA LEU A 107 -20.97 -26.89 -20.22
C LEU A 107 -21.67 -28.04 -20.95
N ASP A 108 -21.99 -27.82 -22.23
CA ASP A 108 -22.60 -28.85 -23.05
C ASP A 108 -21.59 -29.99 -23.30
N ALA A 109 -21.82 -31.12 -22.63
CA ALA A 109 -21.01 -32.33 -22.78
C ALA A 109 -21.41 -33.15 -24.02
N LEU A 110 -22.60 -32.92 -24.59
CA LEU A 110 -23.11 -33.69 -25.73
C LEU A 110 -22.31 -33.41 -26.99
N ARG A 111 -21.79 -32.18 -27.13
CA ARG A 111 -20.90 -31.81 -28.23
C ARG A 111 -19.66 -32.70 -28.33
N TYR A 112 -19.15 -33.20 -27.21
CA TYR A 112 -17.94 -34.03 -27.17
C TYR A 112 -18.22 -35.54 -27.19
N GLN A 113 -19.49 -35.92 -27.18
CA GLN A 113 -19.93 -37.30 -27.29
C GLN A 113 -20.44 -37.53 -28.73
N LEU A 114 -20.34 -38.77 -29.22
CA LEU A 114 -21.06 -39.20 -30.42
C LEU A 114 -22.30 -40.00 -29.96
N PRO A 115 -23.40 -39.34 -29.57
CA PRO A 115 -24.63 -40.05 -29.33
C PRO A 115 -25.11 -40.70 -30.63
N ALA A 116 -25.54 -41.95 -30.56
CA ALA A 116 -26.25 -42.56 -31.67
C ALA A 116 -27.61 -41.86 -31.81
N PRO A 117 -28.08 -41.57 -33.04
CA PRO A 117 -29.41 -41.03 -33.26
C PRO A 117 -30.48 -42.02 -32.77
N SER A 118 -31.60 -41.50 -32.26
CA SER A 118 -32.72 -42.32 -31.82
C SER A 118 -33.32 -43.09 -33.00
N ALA A 119 -33.85 -44.30 -32.80
CA ALA A 119 -34.56 -45.05 -33.84
C ALA A 119 -36.05 -45.16 -33.46
N PRO A 120 -37.01 -44.76 -34.32
CA PRO A 120 -36.88 -44.16 -35.66
C PRO A 120 -36.60 -42.64 -35.57
N GLY A 121 -35.41 -42.22 -35.96
CA GLY A 121 -34.97 -40.82 -35.87
C GLY A 121 -35.34 -40.01 -37.11
N THR A 122 -35.56 -38.72 -36.91
CA THR A 122 -35.85 -37.74 -37.96
C THR A 122 -34.62 -37.51 -38.84
N ASP A 123 -34.77 -37.23 -40.14
CA ASP A 123 -33.63 -36.97 -41.06
C ASP A 123 -32.69 -35.85 -40.55
N GLU A 124 -33.25 -34.86 -39.84
CA GLU A 124 -32.50 -33.75 -39.23
C GLU A 124 -31.59 -34.22 -38.09
N GLU A 125 -32.01 -35.21 -37.29
CA GLU A 125 -31.20 -35.77 -36.20
C GLU A 125 -30.00 -36.56 -36.75
N TRP A 126 -30.19 -37.25 -37.87
CA TRP A 126 -29.12 -37.95 -38.58
C TRP A 126 -28.09 -36.99 -39.18
N GLN A 127 -28.54 -35.88 -39.79
CA GLN A 127 -27.65 -34.84 -40.31
C GLN A 127 -26.85 -34.19 -39.18
N ALA A 128 -27.51 -33.82 -38.07
CA ALA A 128 -26.84 -33.24 -36.91
C ALA A 128 -25.80 -34.20 -36.29
N ALA A 129 -26.12 -35.50 -36.21
CA ALA A 129 -25.18 -36.52 -35.74
C ALA A 129 -23.97 -36.69 -36.68
N LEU A 130 -24.19 -36.65 -37.99
CA LEU A 130 -23.14 -36.71 -39.01
C LEU A 130 -22.21 -35.49 -38.93
N ASP A 131 -22.77 -34.30 -38.83
CA ASP A 131 -22.00 -33.05 -38.71
C ASP A 131 -21.16 -33.02 -37.43
N ASN A 132 -21.73 -33.49 -36.31
CA ASN A 132 -20.97 -33.64 -35.07
C ASN A 132 -19.83 -34.66 -35.23
N ALA A 133 -20.09 -35.82 -35.85
CA ALA A 133 -19.05 -36.83 -36.11
C ALA A 133 -17.91 -36.29 -36.99
N ASN A 134 -18.23 -35.54 -38.05
CA ASN A 134 -17.24 -34.88 -38.91
C ASN A 134 -16.42 -33.84 -38.14
N ALA A 135 -17.07 -33.00 -37.33
CA ALA A 135 -16.37 -32.04 -36.48
C ALA A 135 -15.43 -32.73 -35.49
N GLN A 136 -15.86 -33.85 -34.90
CA GLN A 136 -15.03 -34.62 -33.97
C GLN A 136 -13.83 -35.27 -34.66
N LEU A 137 -13.98 -35.78 -35.88
CA LEU A 137 -12.88 -36.33 -36.66
C LEU A 137 -11.78 -35.29 -36.86
N GLU A 138 -12.15 -34.07 -37.28
CA GLU A 138 -11.20 -32.98 -37.48
C GLU A 138 -10.58 -32.52 -36.14
N HIS A 139 -11.35 -32.47 -35.05
CA HIS A 139 -10.80 -32.21 -33.73
C HIS A 139 -9.76 -33.25 -33.29
N GLN A 140 -10.01 -34.55 -33.53
CA GLN A 140 -9.01 -35.59 -33.21
C GLN A 140 -7.77 -35.47 -34.10
N ARG A 141 -7.94 -35.11 -35.38
CA ARG A 141 -6.81 -34.86 -36.28
C ARG A 141 -5.94 -33.70 -35.78
N MET A 142 -6.54 -32.57 -35.42
CA MET A 142 -5.83 -31.44 -34.81
C MET A 142 -5.18 -31.79 -33.47
N ARG A 143 -5.88 -32.58 -32.64
CA ARG A 143 -5.32 -33.05 -31.37
C ARG A 143 -4.09 -33.92 -31.60
N GLN A 144 -4.11 -34.80 -32.59
CA GLN A 144 -2.96 -35.63 -32.93
C GLN A 144 -1.77 -34.77 -33.37
N THR A 145 -1.99 -33.76 -34.23
CA THR A 145 -0.90 -32.84 -34.61
C THR A 145 -0.36 -32.06 -33.42
N ASN A 146 -1.23 -31.58 -32.53
CA ASN A 146 -0.82 -30.86 -31.32
C ASN A 146 -0.05 -31.76 -30.35
N LEU A 147 -0.46 -33.03 -30.19
CA LEU A 147 0.24 -34.01 -29.36
C LEU A 147 1.62 -34.34 -29.93
N THR A 148 1.75 -34.47 -31.25
CA THR A 148 3.06 -34.67 -31.90
C THR A 148 3.98 -33.49 -31.61
N LEU A 149 3.49 -32.25 -31.76
CA LEU A 149 4.27 -31.04 -31.42
C LEU A 149 4.65 -30.97 -29.94
N LEU A 150 3.74 -31.35 -29.05
CA LEU A 150 4.00 -31.40 -27.61
C LEU A 150 5.03 -32.47 -27.25
N GLN A 151 4.98 -33.64 -27.90
CA GLN A 151 5.97 -34.69 -27.69
C GLN A 151 7.37 -34.25 -28.16
N THR A 152 7.46 -33.52 -29.27
CA THR A 152 8.75 -33.06 -29.80
C THR A 152 9.34 -31.88 -29.04
N TYR A 153 8.53 -30.90 -28.62
CA TYR A 153 9.01 -29.63 -28.05
C TYR A 153 8.65 -29.41 -26.58
N GLY A 154 7.69 -30.16 -26.04
CA GLY A 154 7.12 -29.91 -24.71
C GLY A 154 8.16 -29.98 -23.61
N SER A 155 9.02 -31.01 -23.60
CA SER A 155 10.05 -31.16 -22.55
C SER A 155 11.02 -29.97 -22.52
N ASN A 156 11.47 -29.50 -23.68
CA ASN A 156 12.38 -28.36 -23.79
C ASN A 156 11.68 -27.04 -23.43
N ALA A 157 10.45 -26.83 -23.90
CA ALA A 157 9.66 -25.65 -23.57
C ALA A 157 9.42 -25.52 -22.06
N TRP A 158 9.08 -26.64 -21.39
CA TRP A 158 8.89 -26.67 -19.93
C TRP A 158 10.16 -26.37 -19.15
N ARG A 159 11.33 -26.82 -19.64
CA ARG A 159 12.61 -26.51 -19.00
C ARG A 159 12.97 -25.03 -19.12
N ILE A 160 12.75 -24.43 -20.29
CA ILE A 160 12.94 -22.99 -20.50
C ILE A 160 11.97 -22.19 -19.61
N HIS A 161 10.71 -22.61 -19.54
CA HIS A 161 9.72 -21.96 -18.69
C HIS A 161 10.12 -22.01 -17.20
N ASN A 162 10.55 -23.18 -16.70
CA ASN A 162 11.06 -23.29 -15.33
C ASN A 162 12.28 -22.38 -15.09
N TYR A 163 13.23 -22.33 -16.02
CA TYR A 163 14.39 -21.44 -15.90
C TYR A 163 13.98 -19.95 -15.82
N LEU A 164 13.02 -19.53 -16.64
CA LEU A 164 12.49 -18.17 -16.59
C LEU A 164 11.77 -17.89 -15.27
N LEU A 165 10.95 -18.83 -14.80
CA LEU A 165 10.28 -18.73 -13.50
C LEU A 165 11.28 -18.61 -12.35
N GLU A 166 12.32 -19.44 -12.32
CA GLU A 166 13.38 -19.37 -11.31
C GLU A 166 14.09 -18.01 -11.34
N SER A 167 14.34 -17.46 -12.53
CA SER A 167 14.92 -16.11 -12.68
C SER A 167 13.98 -15.04 -12.12
N THR A 168 12.69 -15.09 -12.45
CA THR A 168 11.69 -14.16 -11.93
C THR A 168 11.57 -14.25 -10.41
N VAL A 169 11.54 -15.47 -9.85
CA VAL A 169 11.51 -15.68 -8.39
C VAL A 169 12.71 -15.00 -7.73
N LYS A 170 13.93 -15.26 -8.22
CA LYS A 170 15.16 -14.63 -7.69
C LYS A 170 15.10 -13.11 -7.74
N GLN A 171 14.63 -12.53 -8.85
CA GLN A 171 14.49 -11.09 -8.99
C GLN A 171 13.48 -10.51 -8.00
N THR A 172 12.34 -11.18 -7.80
CA THR A 172 11.32 -10.75 -6.84
C THR A 172 11.78 -10.87 -5.39
N GLU A 173 12.51 -11.94 -5.05
CA GLU A 173 13.10 -12.14 -3.73
C GLU A 173 14.16 -11.07 -3.43
N GLN A 174 15.01 -10.75 -4.41
CA GLN A 174 16.00 -9.69 -4.28
C GLN A 174 15.33 -8.32 -4.06
N ALA A 175 14.34 -7.96 -4.88
CA ALA A 175 13.62 -6.70 -4.72
C ALA A 175 12.91 -6.61 -3.35
N LEU A 176 12.39 -7.73 -2.85
CA LEU A 176 11.78 -7.81 -1.52
C LEU A 176 12.82 -7.59 -0.41
N GLU A 177 14.00 -8.18 -0.53
CA GLU A 177 15.08 -7.99 0.44
C GLU A 177 15.61 -6.56 0.43
N ASP A 178 15.79 -5.96 -0.76
CA ASP A 178 16.19 -4.56 -0.90
C ASP A 178 15.17 -3.63 -0.22
N LEU A 179 13.86 -3.87 -0.42
CA LEU A 179 12.81 -3.09 0.24
C LEU A 179 12.79 -3.26 1.76
N LYS A 180 13.08 -4.46 2.26
CA LYS A 180 13.24 -4.69 3.71
C LYS A 180 14.42 -3.92 4.27
N LEU A 181 15.57 -3.96 3.60
CA LEU A 181 16.75 -3.21 4.01
C LEU A 181 16.47 -1.71 4.05
N LEU A 182 15.85 -1.15 3.01
CA LEU A 182 15.43 0.25 3.00
C LEU A 182 14.48 0.60 4.15
N THR A 183 13.53 -0.30 4.45
CA THR A 183 12.60 -0.11 5.57
C THR A 183 13.33 -0.13 6.91
N VAL A 184 14.27 -1.06 7.09
CA VAL A 184 15.09 -1.17 8.30
C VAL A 184 15.99 0.06 8.46
N ASP A 185 16.61 0.54 7.38
CA ASP A 185 17.47 1.73 7.40
C ASP A 185 16.69 2.99 7.77
N VAL A 186 15.50 3.19 7.16
CA VAL A 186 14.61 4.30 7.52
C VAL A 186 14.17 4.19 8.99
N ASN A 187 13.80 3.01 9.47
CA ASN A 187 13.41 2.80 10.86
C ASN A 187 14.59 3.03 11.82
N ARG A 188 15.80 2.63 11.43
CA ARG A 188 17.03 2.86 12.19
C ARG A 188 17.35 4.35 12.28
N GLU A 189 17.26 5.08 11.16
CA GLU A 189 17.45 6.53 11.14
C GLU A 189 16.42 7.24 12.02
N ARG A 190 15.13 6.89 11.88
CA ARG A 190 14.04 7.41 12.73
C ARG A 190 14.29 7.14 14.21
N LYS A 191 14.70 5.93 14.57
CA LYS A 191 15.01 5.59 15.96
C LYS A 191 16.16 6.43 16.50
N ASN A 192 17.23 6.60 15.72
CA ASN A 192 18.39 7.38 16.12
C ASN A 192 18.04 8.86 16.31
N THR A 193 17.29 9.45 15.38
CA THR A 193 16.87 10.86 15.48
C THR A 193 15.94 11.07 16.67
N GLN A 194 14.93 10.23 16.85
CA GLN A 194 13.99 10.32 17.97
C GLN A 194 14.66 10.10 19.32
N THR A 195 15.57 9.13 19.45
CA THR A 195 16.31 8.90 20.70
C THR A 195 17.21 10.09 21.06
N LYS A 196 17.86 10.70 20.05
CA LYS A 196 18.69 11.89 20.25
C LYS A 196 17.85 13.10 20.69
N LEU A 197 16.71 13.34 20.04
CA LEU A 197 15.80 14.43 20.40
C LEU A 197 15.16 14.20 21.77
N GLY A 198 14.75 12.96 22.07
CA GLY A 198 14.22 12.58 23.38
C GLY A 198 15.23 12.82 24.52
N ALA A 199 16.50 12.46 24.32
CA ALA A 199 17.56 12.77 25.29
C ALA A 199 17.77 14.29 25.49
N GLN A 200 17.67 15.08 24.42
CA GLN A 200 17.70 16.54 24.52
C GLN A 200 16.49 17.07 25.30
N LEU A 201 15.29 16.52 25.04
CA LEU A 201 14.07 16.90 25.74
C LEU A 201 14.19 16.62 27.25
N THR A 202 14.70 15.45 27.65
CA THR A 202 14.96 15.15 29.08
C THR A 202 15.90 16.17 29.70
N SER A 203 17.00 16.52 29.00
CA SER A 203 17.98 17.48 29.53
C SER A 203 17.41 18.89 29.68
N LEU A 204 16.47 19.27 28.82
CA LEU A 204 15.77 20.55 28.91
C LEU A 204 14.74 20.52 30.03
N GLU A 205 14.03 19.40 30.21
CA GLU A 205 13.10 19.19 31.31
C GLU A 205 13.81 19.23 32.66
N THR A 206 14.95 18.54 32.83
CA THR A 206 15.72 18.59 34.07
C THR A 206 16.19 20.00 34.37
N ARG A 207 16.78 20.69 33.38
CA ARG A 207 17.21 22.08 33.55
C ARG A 207 16.05 23.02 33.90
N TRP A 208 14.88 22.80 33.31
CA TRP A 208 13.68 23.55 33.63
C TRP A 208 13.21 23.31 35.07
N THR A 209 13.18 22.05 35.53
CA THR A 209 12.84 21.74 36.92
C THR A 209 13.85 22.32 37.93
N GLU A 210 15.14 22.28 37.61
CA GLU A 210 16.19 22.90 38.42
C GLU A 210 16.01 24.42 38.51
N LEU A 211 15.74 25.08 37.37
CA LEU A 211 15.50 26.52 37.35
C LEU A 211 14.28 26.92 38.19
N ILE A 212 13.17 26.17 38.08
CA ILE A 212 11.99 26.41 38.91
C ILE A 212 12.30 26.20 40.39
N SER A 213 13.00 25.11 40.74
CA SER A 213 13.42 24.85 42.11
C SER A 213 14.31 26.00 42.64
N ASN A 214 15.26 26.48 41.85
CA ASN A 214 16.14 27.59 42.23
C ASN A 214 15.36 28.89 42.44
N VAL A 215 14.41 29.22 41.54
CA VAL A 215 13.56 30.40 41.70
C VAL A 215 12.73 30.28 42.98
N LEU A 216 12.09 29.13 43.23
CA LEU A 216 11.33 28.90 44.46
C LEU A 216 12.19 29.02 45.73
N GLN A 217 13.43 28.51 45.70
CA GLN A 217 14.36 28.63 46.82
C GLN A 217 14.76 30.09 47.09
N ILE A 218 15.00 30.88 46.03
CA ILE A 218 15.32 32.31 46.15
C ILE A 218 14.12 33.09 46.70
N GLU A 219 12.91 32.85 46.18
CA GLU A 219 11.69 33.50 46.67
C GLU A 219 11.44 33.18 48.14
N LEU A 220 11.63 31.92 48.56
CA LEU A 220 11.51 31.54 49.96
C LEU A 220 12.56 32.22 50.85
N ALA A 221 13.81 32.33 50.38
CA ALA A 221 14.88 33.01 51.10
C ALA A 221 14.60 34.52 51.24
N ASN A 222 14.07 35.16 50.19
CA ASN A 222 13.68 36.57 50.23
C ASN A 222 12.56 36.81 51.25
N VAL A 223 11.52 35.98 51.27
CA VAL A 223 10.43 36.08 52.26
C VAL A 223 10.94 35.91 53.69
N ALA A 224 11.89 34.98 53.92
CA ALA A 224 12.49 34.79 55.23
C ALA A 224 13.34 36.00 55.65
N LEU A 225 14.14 36.56 54.74
CA LEU A 225 14.93 37.77 54.98
C LEU A 225 14.04 38.99 55.23
N ASP A 226 12.96 39.16 54.47
CA ASP A 226 11.99 40.24 54.68
C ASP A 226 11.31 40.12 56.05
N ALA A 227 10.99 38.91 56.50
CA ALA A 227 10.47 38.68 57.85
C ALA A 227 11.49 39.05 58.94
N GLU A 228 12.77 38.71 58.75
CA GLU A 228 13.85 39.08 59.67
C GLU A 228 14.10 40.60 59.69
N VAL A 229 14.13 41.25 58.53
CA VAL A 229 14.24 42.72 58.41
C VAL A 229 13.07 43.42 59.09
N ASN A 230 11.84 42.94 58.89
CA ASN A 230 10.66 43.49 59.56
C ASN A 230 10.74 43.33 61.09
N ALA A 231 11.25 42.20 61.60
CA ALA A 231 11.45 41.98 63.02
C ALA A 231 12.53 42.90 63.61
N LEU A 232 13.63 43.12 62.89
CA LEU A 232 14.69 44.06 63.28
C LEU A 232 14.18 45.51 63.28
N ASN A 233 13.46 45.92 62.24
CA ASN A 233 12.86 47.26 62.17
C ASN A 233 11.87 47.51 63.32
N ALA A 234 11.04 46.52 63.68
CA ALA A 234 10.16 46.62 64.84
C ALA A 234 10.97 46.84 66.13
N ARG A 235 12.05 46.07 66.33
CA ARG A 235 12.91 46.20 67.51
C ARG A 235 13.66 47.55 67.56
N GLU A 236 14.13 48.06 66.42
CA GLU A 236 14.71 49.40 66.34
C GLU A 236 13.69 50.48 66.72
N SER A 237 12.43 50.35 66.26
CA SER A 237 11.37 51.30 66.63
C SER A 237 11.07 51.29 68.13
N GLU A 238 11.03 50.12 68.77
CA GLU A 238 10.87 49.99 70.22
C GLU A 238 12.03 50.66 70.99
N LEU A 239 13.28 50.45 70.55
CA LEU A 239 14.45 51.07 71.17
C LEU A 239 14.49 52.60 70.94
N ALA A 240 14.04 53.07 69.78
CA ALA A 240 13.93 54.49 69.48
C ALA A 240 12.87 55.20 70.34
N GLU A 241 11.78 54.50 70.68
CA GLU A 241 10.78 55.01 71.64
C GLU A 241 11.32 55.05 73.08
N LEU A 242 12.15 54.10 73.50
CA LEU A 242 12.78 54.08 74.83
C LEU A 242 13.87 55.14 75.02
N THR A 243 14.42 55.68 73.92
CA THR A 243 15.49 56.68 73.94
C THR A 243 14.99 58.12 73.77
N LYS A 244 13.68 58.32 73.60
CA LYS A 244 12.99 59.62 73.63
C LYS A 244 12.44 59.91 75.03
#